data_AF-A0A957P5Y0-F1
#
_entry.id   AF-A0A957P5Y0-F1
#
_cell.length_a   1.000
_cell.length_b   1.000
_cell.length_c   1.000
_cell.angle_alpha   90.00
_cell.angle_beta   90.00
_cell.angle_gamma   90.00
#
_symmetry.space_group_name_H-M   'P 1'
#
loop_
_entity.id
_entity.type
_entity.pdbx_description
1 polymer ?
#
loop_
_entity_poly.entity_id
_entity_poly.type
_entity_poly.pdbx_seq_one_letter_code
_entity_poly.pdbx_strand_id
1 'polypeptide(L)'
;MTPQNPRFAYATSDFPLEDYSTGLVAGQTVRFLEKHSQSGTDQPFALWLSIPDPHEPWVCPEQYAALFPPEKIALPPWRDDEFSDGRAPMRNRLLYEMLGVRRDNLDDLYGLMAVYYGMVRFIDDALGQILDALARLGLREDTIVVFCSDHGDMMGEHAMQCKGGVFYDCLTRVPLIVSWPGH
;
A
#
# COMPACT_ATOMS: atom_id res chain seq x y z
N MET A 1 13.83 -11.56 -9.75
CA MET A 1 12.65 -12.17 -9.10
C MET A 1 12.14 -13.28 -9.98
N THR A 2 12.04 -14.51 -9.49
CA THR A 2 11.44 -15.62 -10.26
C THR A 2 9.91 -15.50 -10.11
N PRO A 3 9.15 -15.38 -11.21
CA PRO A 3 7.70 -15.25 -11.13
C PRO A 3 7.06 -16.53 -10.62
N GLN A 4 6.18 -16.42 -9.62
CA GLN A 4 5.36 -17.53 -9.11
C GLN A 4 4.24 -17.86 -10.10
N ASN A 5 3.70 -16.82 -10.76
CA ASN A 5 2.60 -16.91 -11.70
C ASN A 5 2.99 -16.29 -13.06
N PRO A 6 2.50 -16.78 -14.21
CA PRO A 6 2.76 -16.15 -15.51
C PRO A 6 2.27 -14.69 -15.63
N ARG A 7 1.37 -14.24 -14.75
CA ARG A 7 0.73 -12.92 -14.80
C ARG A 7 1.16 -11.97 -13.71
N PHE A 8 1.72 -12.48 -12.62
CA PHE A 8 2.21 -11.67 -11.51
C PHE A 8 3.36 -12.35 -10.80
N ALA A 9 4.14 -11.54 -10.10
CA ALA A 9 5.26 -12.01 -9.32
C ALA A 9 5.31 -11.21 -8.03
N TYR A 10 5.59 -11.88 -6.92
CA TYR A 10 5.89 -11.25 -5.64
C TYR A 10 7.18 -11.83 -5.06
N ALA A 11 7.80 -11.14 -4.12
CA ALA A 11 8.94 -11.69 -3.39
C ALA A 11 9.06 -11.11 -1.98
N THR A 12 9.84 -11.81 -1.18
CA THR A 12 10.38 -11.29 0.05
C THR A 12 11.90 -11.21 -0.03
N SER A 13 12.49 -10.32 0.76
CA SER A 13 13.94 -10.21 0.93
C SER A 13 14.30 -9.84 2.36
N ASP A 14 15.56 -10.01 2.72
CA ASP A 14 16.16 -9.73 4.02
C ASP A 14 17.07 -8.48 3.99
N PHE A 15 16.94 -7.65 2.95
CA PHE A 15 17.68 -6.40 2.87
C PHE A 15 17.41 -5.50 4.10
N PRO A 16 18.37 -4.62 4.46
CA PRO A 16 18.12 -3.56 5.43
C PRO A 16 16.86 -2.76 5.10
N LEU A 17 16.10 -2.37 6.12
CA LEU A 17 14.81 -1.68 5.91
C LEU A 17 14.97 -0.34 5.19
N GLU A 18 16.10 0.34 5.41
CA GLU A 18 16.47 1.60 4.76
C GLU A 18 16.72 1.49 3.25
N ASP A 19 16.93 0.27 2.73
CA ASP A 19 17.16 0.04 1.30
C ASP A 19 15.85 -0.10 0.49
N TYR A 20 14.72 -0.28 1.18
CA TYR A 20 13.40 -0.26 0.55
C TYR A 20 12.91 1.17 0.37
N SER A 21 12.10 1.39 -0.67
CA SER A 21 11.39 2.66 -0.94
C SER A 21 10.76 3.25 0.33
N THR A 22 9.98 2.46 1.06
CA THR A 22 9.30 2.86 2.29
C THR A 22 10.26 3.34 3.37
N GLY A 23 11.29 2.55 3.70
CA GLY A 23 12.28 2.92 4.72
C GLY A 23 13.15 4.11 4.31
N LEU A 24 13.55 4.17 3.04
CA LEU A 24 14.31 5.29 2.49
C LEU A 24 13.53 6.60 2.61
N VAL A 25 12.27 6.63 2.15
CA VAL A 25 11.41 7.81 2.18
C VAL A 25 11.15 8.26 3.62
N ALA A 26 10.84 7.33 4.53
CA ALA A 26 10.65 7.65 5.94
C ALA A 26 11.92 8.25 6.57
N GLY A 27 13.08 7.64 6.32
CA GLY A 27 14.36 8.14 6.80
C GLY A 27 14.71 9.53 6.26
N GLN A 28 14.42 9.82 4.98
CA GLN A 28 14.60 11.16 4.42
C GLN A 28 13.66 12.19 5.03
N THR A 29 12.41 11.81 5.29
CA THR A 29 11.44 12.67 5.97
C THR A 29 11.89 13.01 7.39
N VAL A 30 12.32 12.02 8.18
CA VAL A 30 12.84 12.26 9.53
C VAL A 30 14.05 13.21 9.48
N ARG A 31 15.00 12.97 8.56
CA ARG A 31 16.15 13.87 8.36
C ARG A 31 15.73 15.30 8.01
N PHE A 32 14.70 15.47 7.18
CA PHE A 32 14.16 16.79 6.87
C PHE A 32 13.61 17.49 8.12
N LEU A 33 12.79 16.80 8.91
CA LEU A 33 12.19 17.34 10.14
C LEU A 33 13.27 17.72 11.16
N GLU A 34 14.29 16.89 11.34
CA GLU A 34 15.41 17.18 12.24
C GLU A 34 16.19 18.41 11.79
N LYS A 35 16.51 18.50 10.49
CA LYS A 35 17.20 19.68 9.93
C LYS A 35 16.36 20.95 10.09
N HIS A 36 15.05 20.85 9.87
CA HIS A 36 14.13 21.96 10.04
C HIS A 36 14.13 22.46 11.49
N SER A 37 13.92 21.56 12.46
CA SER A 37 13.94 21.87 13.89
C SER A 37 15.29 22.47 14.34
N GLN A 38 16.42 21.91 13.89
CA GLN A 38 17.76 22.39 14.23
C GLN A 38 18.10 23.76 13.64
N SER A 39 17.46 24.15 12.54
CA SER A 39 17.73 25.44 11.90
C SER A 39 17.26 26.65 12.73
N GLY A 40 16.34 26.43 13.69
CA GLY A 40 15.75 27.50 14.51
C GLY A 40 14.95 28.53 13.70
N THR A 41 14.54 28.18 12.48
CA THR A 41 13.71 29.04 11.63
C THR A 41 12.25 28.97 12.07
N ASP A 42 11.56 30.11 12.02
CA ASP A 42 10.10 30.20 12.22
C ASP A 42 9.31 30.00 10.91
N GLN A 43 9.99 29.70 9.80
CA GLN A 43 9.33 29.49 8.51
C GLN A 43 8.56 28.16 8.49
N PRO A 44 7.27 28.13 8.14
CA PRO A 44 6.52 26.88 8.08
C PRO A 44 7.04 25.98 6.94
N PHE A 45 6.74 24.67 7.04
CA PHE A 45 6.98 23.73 5.96
C PHE A 45 5.68 23.16 5.41
N ALA A 46 5.73 22.76 4.14
CA ALA A 46 4.75 21.87 3.52
C ALA A 46 5.53 20.69 2.93
N LEU A 47 5.34 19.49 3.48
CA LEU A 47 6.06 18.29 3.07
C LEU A 47 5.11 17.32 2.40
N TRP A 48 5.33 17.07 1.11
CA TRP A 48 4.62 16.04 0.36
C TRP A 48 5.38 14.71 0.46
N LEU A 49 4.88 13.82 1.29
CA LEU A 49 5.43 12.48 1.48
C LEU A 49 4.67 11.48 0.61
N SER A 50 5.37 10.88 -0.36
CA SER A 50 4.79 9.92 -1.29
C SER A 50 5.57 8.62 -1.21
N ILE A 51 5.00 7.63 -0.53
CA ILE A 51 5.55 6.26 -0.49
C ILE A 51 4.98 5.50 -1.69
N PRO A 52 5.82 4.92 -2.58
CA PRO A 52 5.34 4.15 -3.74
C PRO A 52 4.64 2.84 -3.37
N ASP A 53 5.05 2.22 -2.27
CA ASP A 53 4.42 0.99 -1.76
C ASP A 53 2.95 1.30 -1.37
N PRO A 54 2.01 0.35 -1.53
CA PRO A 54 2.20 -1.06 -1.85
C PRO A 54 2.10 -1.39 -3.36
N HIS A 55 2.39 -0.44 -4.26
CA HIS A 55 2.37 -0.66 -5.71
C HIS A 55 3.38 -1.73 -6.16
N GLU A 56 3.13 -2.39 -7.30
CA GLU A 56 4.10 -3.33 -7.88
C GLU A 56 5.46 -2.68 -8.26
N PRO A 57 6.59 -3.39 -8.27
CA PRO A 57 6.77 -4.82 -8.00
C PRO A 57 6.53 -5.15 -6.52
N TRP A 58 5.71 -6.17 -6.26
CA TRP A 58 5.39 -6.58 -4.89
C TRP A 58 6.59 -7.25 -4.25
N VAL A 59 7.38 -6.45 -3.53
CA VAL A 59 8.55 -6.90 -2.79
C VAL A 59 8.45 -6.35 -1.37
N CYS A 60 8.51 -7.23 -0.39
CA CYS A 60 8.32 -6.89 1.01
C CYS A 60 9.47 -7.45 1.86
N PRO A 61 9.94 -6.76 2.92
CA PRO A 61 10.85 -7.39 3.86
C PRO A 61 10.20 -8.64 4.49
N GLU A 62 10.94 -9.74 4.57
CA GLU A 62 10.39 -11.05 4.97
C GLU A 62 9.67 -11.02 6.32
N GLN A 63 10.16 -10.22 7.27
CA GLN A 63 9.59 -10.07 8.60
C GLN A 63 8.17 -9.49 8.59
N TYR A 64 7.80 -8.71 7.57
CA TYR A 64 6.46 -8.14 7.46
C TYR A 64 5.50 -9.10 6.76
N ALA A 65 5.92 -9.73 5.66
CA ALA A 65 5.10 -10.72 4.96
C ALA A 65 4.77 -11.92 5.87
N ALA A 66 5.71 -12.34 6.73
CA ALA A 66 5.53 -13.42 7.69
C ALA A 66 4.41 -13.17 8.74
N LEU A 67 3.97 -11.92 8.92
CA LEU A 67 2.85 -11.59 9.83
C LEU A 67 1.49 -12.06 9.29
N PHE A 68 1.41 -12.31 7.97
CA PHE A 68 0.20 -12.61 7.22
C PHE A 68 0.29 -13.99 6.56
N PRO A 69 0.37 -15.09 7.35
CA PRO A 69 0.27 -16.42 6.76
C PRO A 69 -1.13 -16.65 6.17
N PRO A 70 -1.29 -17.57 5.19
CA PRO A 70 -2.53 -17.75 4.42
C PRO A 70 -3.78 -17.92 5.29
N GLU A 71 -3.68 -18.60 6.43
CA GLU A 71 -4.79 -18.82 7.36
C GLU A 71 -5.33 -17.55 8.02
N LYS A 72 -4.57 -16.44 8.00
CA LYS A 72 -5.02 -15.11 8.46
C LYS A 72 -5.56 -14.23 7.34
N ILE A 73 -5.45 -14.66 6.09
CA ILE A 73 -5.88 -13.89 4.93
C ILE A 73 -7.29 -14.34 4.55
N ALA A 74 -8.25 -13.42 4.67
CA ALA A 74 -9.58 -13.63 4.12
C ALA A 74 -9.58 -13.24 2.64
N LEU A 75 -9.94 -14.17 1.77
CA LEU A 75 -10.18 -13.82 0.36
C LEU A 75 -11.40 -12.91 0.26
N PRO A 76 -11.32 -11.82 -0.49
CA PRO A 76 -12.47 -10.98 -0.74
C PRO A 76 -13.56 -11.77 -1.49
N PRO A 77 -14.84 -11.53 -1.19
CA PRO A 77 -15.93 -12.18 -1.91
C PRO A 77 -15.98 -11.68 -3.37
N TRP A 78 -16.27 -12.57 -4.31
CA TRP A 78 -16.62 -12.21 -5.69
C TRP A 78 -17.79 -13.04 -6.19
N ARG A 79 -18.46 -12.55 -7.24
CA ARG A 79 -19.59 -13.24 -7.87
C ARG A 79 -19.12 -14.07 -9.05
N ASP A 80 -19.51 -15.34 -9.08
CA ASP A 80 -19.10 -16.27 -10.15
C ASP A 80 -19.63 -15.88 -11.54
N ASP A 81 -20.78 -15.22 -11.59
CA ASP A 81 -21.48 -14.85 -12.83
C ASP A 81 -21.20 -13.41 -13.30
N GLU A 82 -20.39 -12.63 -12.56
CA GLU A 82 -20.26 -11.17 -12.73
C GLU A 82 -19.92 -10.74 -14.17
N PHE A 83 -19.01 -11.47 -14.82
CA PHE A 83 -18.51 -11.12 -16.15
C PHE A 83 -19.03 -12.05 -17.26
N SER A 84 -19.85 -13.05 -16.93
CA SER A 84 -20.33 -14.06 -17.88
C SER A 84 -21.82 -13.94 -18.22
N ASP A 85 -22.61 -13.22 -17.43
CA ASP A 85 -24.06 -13.02 -17.65
C ASP A 85 -24.42 -11.96 -18.71
N GLY A 86 -23.41 -11.28 -19.27
CA GLY A 86 -23.54 -10.23 -20.28
C GLY A 86 -24.00 -8.87 -19.75
N ARG A 87 -24.21 -8.72 -18.43
CA ARG A 87 -24.68 -7.46 -17.81
C ARG A 87 -23.54 -6.51 -17.49
N ALA A 88 -22.34 -7.04 -17.21
CA ALA A 88 -21.17 -6.21 -16.96
C ALA A 88 -20.77 -5.39 -18.21
N PRO A 89 -20.42 -4.09 -18.04
CA PRO A 89 -19.89 -3.27 -19.13
C PRO A 89 -18.72 -3.94 -19.84
N MET A 90 -18.60 -3.73 -21.16
CA MET A 90 -17.53 -4.32 -21.98
C MET A 90 -16.14 -4.06 -21.38
N ARG A 91 -15.91 -2.84 -20.88
CA ARG A 91 -14.65 -2.45 -20.25
C ARG A 91 -14.29 -3.32 -19.05
N ASN A 92 -15.26 -3.61 -18.18
CA ASN A 92 -15.05 -4.43 -16.99
C ASN A 92 -14.74 -5.88 -17.38
N ARG A 93 -15.45 -6.41 -18.39
CA ARG A 93 -15.19 -7.77 -18.91
C ARG A 93 -13.79 -7.91 -19.51
N LEU A 94 -13.36 -6.95 -20.32
CA LEU A 94 -12.00 -6.92 -20.88
C LEU A 94 -10.93 -6.81 -19.77
N LEU A 95 -11.19 -5.98 -18.75
CA LEU A 95 -10.27 -5.86 -17.62
C LEU A 95 -10.15 -7.17 -16.84
N TYR A 96 -11.27 -7.86 -16.62
CA TYR A 96 -11.28 -9.19 -15.99
C TYR A 96 -10.52 -10.23 -16.80
N GLU A 97 -10.57 -10.21 -18.13
CA GLU A 97 -9.75 -11.11 -18.96
C GLU A 97 -8.25 -10.88 -18.77
N MET A 98 -7.83 -9.63 -18.55
CA MET A 98 -6.44 -9.26 -18.35
C MET A 98 -5.94 -9.54 -16.93
N LEU A 99 -6.73 -9.12 -15.93
CA LEU A 99 -6.31 -9.05 -14.52
C LEU A 99 -6.96 -10.12 -13.64
N GLY A 100 -7.84 -10.96 -14.18
CA GLY A 100 -8.68 -11.85 -13.40
C GLY A 100 -7.92 -13.06 -12.85
N VAL A 101 -7.84 -13.21 -11.53
CA VAL A 101 -7.03 -14.23 -10.85
C VAL A 101 -7.72 -15.59 -10.67
N ARG A 102 -8.98 -15.74 -11.12
CA ARG A 102 -9.79 -16.95 -10.88
C ARG A 102 -9.20 -18.25 -11.42
N ARG A 103 -8.30 -18.16 -12.41
CA ARG A 103 -7.62 -19.31 -13.03
C ARG A 103 -6.21 -19.56 -12.48
N ASP A 104 -5.75 -18.71 -11.58
CA ASP A 104 -4.43 -18.85 -10.96
C ASP A 104 -4.47 -19.83 -9.79
N ASN A 105 -3.29 -20.29 -9.39
CA ASN A 105 -3.15 -21.08 -8.18
C ASN A 105 -3.51 -20.21 -6.96
N LEU A 106 -4.35 -20.75 -6.08
CA LEU A 106 -4.81 -20.03 -4.89
C LEU A 106 -3.64 -19.73 -3.93
N ASP A 107 -2.64 -20.61 -3.87
CA ASP A 107 -1.45 -20.40 -3.06
C ASP A 107 -0.64 -19.18 -3.54
N ASP A 108 -0.58 -18.95 -4.85
CA ASP A 108 0.09 -17.76 -5.42
C ASP A 108 -0.67 -16.48 -5.03
N LEU A 109 -2.01 -16.53 -5.04
CA LEU A 109 -2.84 -15.40 -4.62
C LEU A 109 -2.66 -15.09 -3.13
N TYR A 110 -2.65 -16.11 -2.26
CA TYR A 110 -2.36 -15.91 -0.84
C TYR A 110 -0.97 -15.34 -0.62
N GLY A 111 0.04 -15.80 -1.36
CA GLY A 111 1.40 -15.25 -1.26
C GLY A 111 1.49 -13.80 -1.72
N LEU A 112 0.81 -13.44 -2.81
CA LEU A 112 0.69 -12.06 -3.27
C LEU A 112 0.04 -11.16 -2.21
N MET A 113 -1.09 -11.60 -1.65
CA MET A 113 -1.81 -10.86 -0.60
C MET A 113 -0.96 -10.73 0.69
N ALA A 114 -0.22 -11.77 1.07
CA ALA A 114 0.67 -11.73 2.22
C ALA A 114 1.78 -10.67 2.04
N VAL A 115 2.37 -10.60 0.85
CA VAL A 115 3.36 -9.56 0.51
C VAL A 115 2.71 -8.17 0.51
N TYR A 116 1.54 -8.01 -0.12
CA TYR A 116 0.84 -6.72 -0.14
C TYR A 116 0.49 -6.22 1.26
N TYR A 117 -0.07 -7.09 2.12
CA TYR A 117 -0.36 -6.74 3.52
C TYR A 117 0.91 -6.47 4.33
N GLY A 118 1.99 -7.21 4.05
CA GLY A 118 3.31 -6.92 4.60
C GLY A 118 3.80 -5.52 4.23
N MET A 119 3.67 -5.11 2.97
CA MET A 119 4.03 -3.76 2.52
C MET A 119 3.18 -2.69 3.23
N VAL A 120 1.87 -2.90 3.35
CA VAL A 120 0.98 -2.00 4.10
C VAL A 120 1.41 -1.89 5.56
N ARG A 121 1.78 -3.00 6.21
CA ARG A 121 2.29 -2.97 7.59
C ARG A 121 3.63 -2.25 7.70
N PHE A 122 4.50 -2.38 6.71
CA PHE A 122 5.76 -1.64 6.70
C PHE A 122 5.53 -0.13 6.55
N ILE A 123 4.55 0.28 5.73
CA ILE A 123 4.12 1.68 5.63
C ILE A 123 3.61 2.19 6.99
N ASP A 124 2.79 1.40 7.70
CA ASP A 124 2.29 1.74 9.03
C ASP A 124 3.44 2.01 10.03
N ASP A 125 4.42 1.11 10.11
CA ASP A 125 5.58 1.29 10.99
C ASP A 125 6.43 2.51 10.56
N ALA A 126 6.60 2.74 9.26
CA ALA A 126 7.30 3.90 8.71
C ALA A 126 6.60 5.24 9.03
N LEU A 127 5.26 5.28 8.95
CA LEU A 127 4.47 6.42 9.40
C LEU A 127 4.63 6.64 10.91
N GLY A 128 4.64 5.56 11.71
CA GLY A 128 4.94 5.62 13.13
C GLY A 128 6.26 6.33 13.42
N GLN A 129 7.34 5.97 12.72
CA GLN A 129 8.65 6.61 12.87
C GLN A 129 8.62 8.12 12.57
N ILE A 130 7.86 8.55 11.56
CA ILE A 130 7.72 9.96 11.19
C ILE A 130 6.91 10.73 12.25
N LEU A 131 5.81 10.15 12.72
CA LEU A 131 4.97 10.74 13.75
C LEU A 131 5.73 10.85 15.09
N ASP A 132 6.51 9.84 15.45
CA ASP A 132 7.39 9.86 16.62
C ASP A 132 8.46 10.94 16.50
N ALA A 133 9.02 11.16 15.30
CA ALA A 133 9.96 12.25 15.06
C ALA A 133 9.29 13.63 15.23
N LEU A 134 8.08 13.83 14.70
CA LEU A 134 7.31 15.07 14.94
C LEU A 134 7.10 15.31 16.44
N ALA A 135 6.71 14.29 17.20
CA ALA A 135 6.50 14.39 18.63
C ALA A 135 7.81 14.71 19.39
N ARG A 136 8.88 13.96 19.11
CA ARG A 136 10.21 14.13 19.74
C ARG A 136 10.80 15.52 19.48
N LEU A 137 10.57 16.09 18.30
CA LEU A 137 11.06 17.41 17.91
C LEU A 137 10.13 18.56 18.36
N GLY A 138 9.01 18.26 19.02
CA GLY A 138 8.02 19.27 19.44
C GLY A 138 7.21 19.88 18.28
N LEU A 139 7.26 19.29 17.09
CA LEU A 139 6.58 19.79 15.89
C LEU A 139 5.12 19.32 15.78
N ARG A 140 4.74 18.26 16.51
CA ARG A 140 3.39 17.65 16.41
C ARG A 140 2.26 18.64 16.75
N GLU A 141 2.49 19.56 17.67
CA GLU A 141 1.49 20.55 18.11
C GLU A 141 1.34 21.76 17.18
N ASP A 142 2.10 21.80 16.07
CA ASP A 142 2.01 22.84 15.05
C ASP A 142 2.04 22.26 13.61
N THR A 143 1.70 20.98 13.47
CA THR A 143 1.70 20.28 12.18
C THR A 143 0.33 19.67 11.89
N ILE A 144 -0.22 19.98 10.71
CA ILE A 144 -1.35 19.26 10.13
C ILE A 144 -0.81 18.03 9.41
N VAL A 145 -1.33 16.85 9.76
CA VAL A 145 -1.01 15.60 9.10
C VAL A 145 -2.21 15.17 8.25
N VAL A 146 -1.99 15.01 6.96
CA VAL A 146 -2.96 14.45 6.02
C VAL A 146 -2.44 13.12 5.52
N PHE A 147 -3.21 12.06 5.69
CA PHE A 147 -2.96 10.75 5.12
C PHE A 147 -4.04 10.41 4.11
N CYS A 148 -3.63 10.05 2.89
CA CYS A 148 -4.52 9.58 1.85
C CYS A 148 -3.78 8.62 0.90
N SER A 149 -4.54 8.11 -0.07
CA SER A 149 -4.03 7.32 -1.19
C SER A 149 -4.61 7.88 -2.49
N ASP A 150 -3.87 7.71 -3.59
CA ASP A 150 -4.28 8.12 -4.93
C ASP A 150 -5.36 7.20 -5.51
N HIS A 151 -5.29 5.90 -5.24
CA HIS A 151 -6.30 4.88 -5.56
C HIS A 151 -6.05 3.59 -4.76
N GLY A 152 -7.02 2.68 -4.73
CA GLY A 152 -6.84 1.35 -4.15
C GLY A 152 -6.35 0.29 -5.15
N ASP A 153 -6.42 -0.97 -4.75
CA ASP A 153 -6.08 -2.14 -5.57
C ASP A 153 -7.22 -3.16 -5.47
N MET A 154 -7.52 -3.88 -6.55
CA MET A 154 -8.51 -4.95 -6.52
C MET A 154 -8.10 -6.02 -5.50
N MET A 155 -6.81 -6.39 -5.46
CA MET A 155 -6.22 -7.36 -4.53
C MET A 155 -7.12 -8.57 -4.22
N GLY A 156 -7.73 -9.15 -5.26
CA GLY A 156 -8.65 -10.27 -5.21
C GLY A 156 -10.13 -9.90 -5.40
N GLU A 157 -10.56 -8.67 -5.07
CA GLU A 157 -11.93 -8.22 -5.29
C GLU A 157 -12.33 -8.33 -6.77
N HIS A 158 -13.59 -8.70 -7.01
CA HIS A 158 -14.08 -9.02 -8.36
C HIS A 158 -13.24 -10.09 -9.07
N ALA A 159 -12.56 -10.95 -8.30
CA ALA A 159 -11.59 -11.92 -8.78
C ALA A 159 -10.51 -11.30 -9.67
N MET A 160 -10.08 -10.06 -9.40
CA MET A 160 -9.02 -9.35 -10.14
C MET A 160 -7.90 -8.89 -9.20
N GLN A 161 -6.73 -8.62 -9.76
CA GLN A 161 -5.63 -7.92 -9.09
C GLN A 161 -5.35 -6.57 -9.74
N CYS A 162 -4.46 -5.78 -9.16
CA CYS A 162 -4.03 -4.48 -9.68
C CYS A 162 -5.19 -3.47 -9.75
N LYS A 163 -5.06 -2.53 -10.66
CA LYS A 163 -5.97 -1.41 -10.90
C LYS A 163 -6.24 -1.29 -12.39
N GLY A 164 -7.33 -0.62 -12.72
CA GLY A 164 -7.68 -0.23 -14.08
C GLY A 164 -8.75 0.84 -14.03
N GLY A 165 -8.99 1.54 -15.15
CA GLY A 165 -9.98 2.63 -15.22
C GLY A 165 -11.47 2.22 -15.11
N VAL A 166 -11.82 1.44 -14.10
CA VAL A 166 -13.18 1.14 -13.64
C VAL A 166 -13.36 1.73 -12.24
N PHE A 167 -14.60 1.96 -11.83
CA PHE A 167 -14.92 2.70 -10.60
C PHE A 167 -15.48 1.79 -9.51
N TYR A 168 -14.83 0.64 -9.27
CA TYR A 168 -15.18 -0.19 -8.13
C TYR A 168 -14.70 0.49 -6.84
N ASP A 169 -15.40 0.23 -5.72
CA ASP A 169 -15.10 0.84 -4.43
C ASP A 169 -13.66 0.54 -4.00
N CYS A 170 -13.17 -0.69 -4.20
CA CYS A 170 -11.79 -1.08 -3.90
C CYS A 170 -10.72 -0.28 -4.65
N LEU A 171 -11.06 0.41 -5.74
CA LEU A 171 -10.13 1.29 -6.46
C LEU A 171 -10.31 2.77 -6.11
N THR A 172 -11.51 3.19 -5.72
CA THR A 172 -11.87 4.62 -5.68
C THR A 172 -12.18 5.14 -4.29
N ARG A 173 -12.53 4.25 -3.35
CA ARG A 173 -12.84 4.58 -1.97
C ARG A 173 -11.56 4.56 -1.13
N VAL A 174 -10.76 5.61 -1.28
CA VAL A 174 -9.46 5.75 -0.62
C VAL A 174 -9.59 6.21 0.84
N PRO A 175 -8.62 5.88 1.71
CA PRO A 175 -8.53 6.49 3.04
C PRO A 175 -8.29 8.00 2.91
N LEU A 176 -8.90 8.77 3.82
CA LEU A 176 -8.58 10.17 4.03
C LEU A 176 -8.67 10.45 5.53
N ILE A 177 -7.51 10.69 6.14
CA ILE A 177 -7.39 11.06 7.54
C ILE A 177 -6.72 12.43 7.60
N VAL A 178 -7.31 13.34 8.36
CA VAL A 178 -6.75 14.66 8.63
C VAL A 178 -6.69 14.80 10.15
N SER A 179 -5.50 15.05 10.67
CA SER A 179 -5.20 15.16 12.10
C SER A 179 -4.42 16.44 12.33
N TRP A 180 -4.83 17.25 13.30
CA TRP A 180 -4.15 18.52 13.61
C TRP A 180 -4.23 18.83 15.11
N PRO A 181 -3.57 19.88 15.60
CA PRO A 181 -3.65 20.23 17.02
C PRO A 181 -5.10 20.48 17.44
N GLY A 182 -5.58 19.69 18.40
CA GLY A 182 -6.94 19.75 18.94
C GLY A 182 -8.01 18.92 18.21
N HIS A 183 -7.68 18.19 17.14
CA HIS A 183 -8.64 17.38 16.37
C HIS A 183 -8.02 16.16 15.67
#